data_AF-A0A6P0N818-F1
#
_entry.id   AF-A0A6P0N818-F1
#
_cell.length_a   1.000
_cell.length_b   1.000
_cell.length_c   1.000
_cell.angle_alpha   90.00
_cell.angle_beta   90.00
_cell.angle_gamma   90.00
#
_symmetry.space_group_name_H-M   'P 1'
#
loop_
_entity.id
_entity.type
_entity.pdbx_description
1 polymer ?
#
loop_
_entity_poly.entity_id
_entity_poly.type
_entity_poly.pdbx_seq_one_letter_code
_entity_poly.pdbx_strand_id
1 'polypeptide(L)'
;MNSGFIILSLVIAFLYGSYNFFIKLSSEQIDHILGAAILQYTALLLGLPILLFLKLRGAPIEVTTKGIAYSVSAGILIGLAEILSFYFFEDTDVSIGLPVIIGGSVLCGSLLGFFILHEKFTVLHIIGILMVIIGIVIISFNTQLET
;
A
#
# COMPACT_ATOMS: atom_id res chain seq x y z
N MET A 1 -20.10 -6.22 4.62
CA MET A 1 -18.91 -7.04 4.33
C MET A 1 -19.05 -8.36 5.07
N ASN A 2 -18.86 -9.51 4.43
CA ASN A 2 -18.95 -10.83 5.10
C ASN A 2 -17.78 -11.00 6.10
N SER A 3 -17.95 -11.77 7.18
CA SER A 3 -16.94 -11.96 8.23
C SER A 3 -15.61 -12.49 7.67
N GLY A 4 -15.63 -13.32 6.62
CA GLY A 4 -14.42 -13.81 5.95
C GLY A 4 -13.59 -12.70 5.28
N PHE A 5 -14.25 -11.69 4.70
CA PHE A 5 -13.54 -10.56 4.09
C PHE A 5 -12.91 -9.66 5.14
N ILE A 6 -13.50 -9.54 6.34
CA ILE A 6 -12.91 -8.79 7.44
C ILE A 6 -11.58 -9.44 7.86
N ILE A 7 -11.56 -10.76 8.05
CA ILE A 7 -10.35 -11.49 8.41
C ILE A 7 -9.27 -11.33 7.33
N LEU A 8 -9.65 -11.46 6.05
CA LEU A 8 -8.72 -11.26 4.94
C LEU A 8 -8.12 -9.85 4.94
N SER A 9 -8.93 -8.82 5.13
CA SER A 9 -8.45 -7.43 5.21
C SER A 9 -7.49 -7.21 6.37
N LEU A 10 -7.70 -7.86 7.51
CA LEU A 10 -6.78 -7.79 8.65
C LEU A 10 -5.43 -8.46 8.34
N VAL A 11 -5.45 -9.60 7.65
CA VAL A 11 -4.22 -10.26 7.18
C VAL A 11 -3.46 -9.36 6.20
N ILE A 12 -4.16 -8.75 5.25
CA ILE A 12 -3.56 -7.79 4.31
C ILE A 12 -2.94 -6.61 5.06
N ALA A 13 -3.66 -6.04 6.02
CA ALA A 13 -3.16 -4.92 6.83
C ALA A 13 -1.90 -5.30 7.63
N PHE A 14 -1.88 -6.50 8.22
CA PHE A 14 -0.71 -7.02 8.95
C PHE A 14 0.50 -7.20 8.03
N LEU A 15 0.31 -7.78 6.84
CA LEU A 15 1.36 -7.90 5.84
C LEU A 15 1.85 -6.52 5.37
N TYR A 16 0.92 -5.56 5.20
CA TYR A 16 1.24 -4.18 4.82
C TYR A 16 2.12 -3.48 5.85
N GLY A 17 1.75 -3.54 7.13
CA GLY A 17 2.58 -2.98 8.20
C GLY A 17 3.93 -3.68 8.31
N SER A 18 3.95 -5.01 8.19
CA SER A 18 5.19 -5.79 8.30
C SER A 18 6.18 -5.48 7.17
N TYR A 19 5.74 -5.36 5.91
CA TYR A 19 6.68 -5.04 4.84
C TYR A 19 7.23 -3.63 4.97
N ASN A 20 6.44 -2.63 5.37
CA ASN A 20 6.93 -1.27 5.58
C ASN A 20 7.97 -1.20 6.70
N PHE A 21 7.80 -2.01 7.74
CA PHE A 21 8.83 -2.17 8.77
C PHE A 21 10.15 -2.72 8.18
N PHE A 22 10.09 -3.72 7.29
CA PHE A 22 11.28 -4.20 6.59
C PHE A 22 11.87 -3.18 5.61
N ILE A 23 11.06 -2.32 4.99
CA ILE A 23 11.56 -1.20 4.16
C ILE A 23 12.43 -0.29 5.00
N LYS A 24 11.98 0.12 6.19
CA LYS A 24 12.81 0.93 7.11
C LYS A 24 14.13 0.24 7.42
N LEU A 25 14.07 -1.01 7.88
CA LEU A 25 15.28 -1.76 8.21
C LEU A 25 16.25 -1.86 7.02
N SER A 26 15.72 -2.00 5.82
CA SER A 26 16.54 -2.06 4.61
C SER A 26 17.05 -0.69 4.17
N SER A 27 16.27 0.38 4.33
CA SER A 27 16.64 1.73 3.91
C SER A 27 17.88 2.25 4.64
N GLU A 28 18.08 1.86 5.90
CA GLU A 28 19.27 2.26 6.66
C GLU A 28 20.55 1.52 6.22
N GLN A 29 20.44 0.50 5.37
CA GLN A 29 21.54 -0.41 5.05
C GLN A 29 21.96 -0.37 3.57
N ILE A 30 21.06 0.04 2.67
CA ILE A 30 21.29 0.05 1.23
C ILE A 30 20.61 1.26 0.58
N ASP A 31 21.16 1.69 -0.56
CA ASP A 31 20.60 2.76 -1.40
C ASP A 31 19.10 2.56 -1.70
N HIS A 32 18.33 3.64 -1.66
CA HIS A 32 16.86 3.62 -1.80
C HIS A 32 16.39 2.98 -3.10
N ILE A 33 17.08 3.29 -4.20
CA ILE A 33 16.73 2.80 -5.54
C ILE A 33 17.03 1.30 -5.60
N LEU A 34 18.18 0.88 -5.05
CA LEU A 34 18.54 -0.53 -4.98
C LEU A 34 17.56 -1.32 -4.11
N GLY A 35 17.19 -0.81 -2.93
CA GLY A 35 16.23 -1.44 -2.03
C GLY A 35 14.86 -1.60 -2.66
N ALA A 36 14.33 -0.54 -3.28
CA ALA A 36 13.06 -0.59 -4.00
C ALA A 36 13.10 -1.57 -5.19
N ALA A 37 14.21 -1.64 -5.92
CA ALA A 37 14.38 -2.59 -7.02
C ALA A 37 14.40 -4.05 -6.54
N ILE A 38 15.11 -4.35 -5.44
CA ILE A 38 15.15 -5.68 -4.83
C ILE A 38 13.74 -6.08 -4.35
N LEU A 39 13.01 -5.16 -3.72
CA LEU A 39 11.63 -5.40 -3.28
C LEU A 39 10.74 -5.80 -4.47
N GLN A 40 10.73 -4.98 -5.53
CA GLN A 40 9.89 -5.25 -6.71
C GLN A 40 10.28 -6.56 -7.41
N TYR A 41 11.57 -6.85 -7.51
CA TYR A 41 12.05 -8.10 -8.10
C TYR A 41 11.63 -9.32 -7.26
N THR A 42 11.71 -9.22 -5.93
CA THR A 42 11.27 -10.29 -5.02
C THR A 42 9.76 -10.52 -5.13
N ALA A 43 8.96 -9.45 -5.22
CA ALA A 43 7.52 -9.55 -5.43
C ALA A 43 7.18 -10.22 -6.76
N LEU A 44 7.89 -9.90 -7.84
CA LEU A 44 7.74 -10.55 -9.15
C LEU A 44 8.06 -12.04 -9.07
N LEU A 45 9.15 -12.42 -8.39
CA LEU A 45 9.54 -13.82 -8.20
C LEU A 45 8.54 -14.63 -7.38
N LEU A 46 7.71 -13.99 -6.54
CA LEU A 46 6.61 -14.66 -5.86
C LEU A 46 5.38 -14.78 -6.76
N GLY A 47 5.00 -13.71 -7.47
CA GLY A 47 3.79 -13.69 -8.29
C GLY A 47 3.88 -14.54 -9.57
N LEU A 48 5.03 -14.50 -10.25
CA LEU A 48 5.19 -15.15 -11.55
C LEU A 48 5.10 -16.69 -11.49
N PRO A 49 5.73 -17.39 -10.55
CA PRO A 49 5.58 -18.84 -10.42
C PRO A 49 4.14 -19.26 -10.09
N ILE A 50 3.44 -18.49 -9.27
CA ILE A 50 2.02 -18.75 -8.96
C ILE A 50 1.17 -18.63 -10.23
N LEU A 51 1.38 -17.58 -11.03
CA LEU A 51 0.70 -17.41 -12.30
C LEU A 51 1.01 -18.56 -13.28
N LEU A 52 2.28 -18.96 -13.39
CA LEU A 52 2.69 -20.09 -14.21
C LEU A 52 2.03 -21.39 -13.75
N PHE A 53 2.00 -21.65 -12.44
CA PHE A 53 1.34 -22.82 -11.87
C PHE A 53 -0.16 -22.86 -12.19
N LEU A 54 -0.86 -21.73 -12.08
CA LEU A 54 -2.28 -21.61 -12.45
C LEU A 54 -2.48 -21.89 -13.95
N LYS A 55 -1.61 -21.35 -14.80
CA LYS A 55 -1.64 -21.59 -16.24
C LYS A 55 -1.44 -23.07 -16.57
N LEU A 56 -0.50 -23.74 -15.90
CA LEU A 56 -0.23 -25.17 -16.08
C LEU A 56 -1.40 -26.06 -15.62
N ARG A 57 -2.20 -25.61 -14.65
CA ARG A 57 -3.43 -26.29 -14.21
C ARG A 57 -4.64 -26.03 -15.10
N GLY A 58 -4.48 -25.29 -16.21
CA GLY A 58 -5.56 -24.96 -17.12
C GLY A 58 -6.57 -23.97 -16.53
N ALA A 59 -6.18 -23.19 -15.51
CA ALA A 59 -7.04 -22.13 -15.00
C ALA A 59 -7.31 -21.10 -16.12
N PRO A 60 -8.56 -20.62 -16.27
CA PRO A 60 -8.86 -19.56 -17.22
C PRO A 60 -8.15 -18.28 -16.79
N ILE A 61 -7.18 -17.82 -17.58
CA ILE A 61 -6.49 -16.55 -17.36
C ILE A 61 -7.08 -15.55 -18.36
N GLU A 62 -7.97 -14.69 -17.88
CA GLU A 62 -8.53 -13.60 -18.67
C GLU A 62 -7.48 -12.50 -18.86
N VAL A 63 -7.24 -12.13 -20.12
CA VAL A 63 -6.29 -11.07 -20.47
C VAL A 63 -7.01 -10.05 -21.34
N THR A 64 -7.03 -8.80 -20.89
CA THR A 64 -7.59 -7.67 -21.65
C THR A 64 -6.58 -6.55 -21.75
N THR A 65 -6.54 -5.84 -22.88
CA THR A 65 -5.62 -4.71 -23.09
C THR A 65 -5.82 -3.61 -22.05
N LYS A 66 -7.08 -3.35 -21.66
CA LYS A 66 -7.42 -2.39 -20.61
C LYS A 66 -6.90 -2.85 -19.23
N GLY A 67 -7.09 -4.13 -18.90
CA GLY A 67 -6.55 -4.71 -17.67
C GLY A 67 -5.04 -4.57 -17.58
N ILE A 68 -4.32 -4.90 -18.67
CA ILE A 68 -2.87 -4.71 -18.74
C ILE A 68 -2.50 -3.23 -18.54
N ALA A 69 -3.16 -2.30 -19.23
CA ALA A 69 -2.87 -0.87 -19.11
C ALA A 69 -3.05 -0.35 -17.67
N TYR A 70 -4.13 -0.76 -16.98
CA TYR A 70 -4.34 -0.43 -15.57
C TYR A 70 -3.28 -1.07 -14.66
N SER A 71 -2.92 -2.34 -14.87
CA SER A 71 -1.88 -3.00 -14.08
C SER A 71 -0.49 -2.38 -14.28
N VAL A 72 -0.13 -1.98 -15.50
CA VAL A 72 1.12 -1.27 -15.78
C VAL A 72 1.13 0.10 -15.11
N SER A 73 0.01 0.84 -15.19
CA SER A 73 -0.11 2.16 -14.56
C SER A 73 0.02 2.06 -13.04
N ALA A 74 -0.65 1.08 -12.42
CA ALA A 74 -0.52 0.79 -11.00
C ALA A 74 0.92 0.38 -10.62
N GLY A 75 1.57 -0.44 -11.45
CA GLY A 75 2.97 -0.85 -11.30
C GLY A 75 3.95 0.32 -11.28
N ILE A 76 3.77 1.30 -12.18
CA ILE A 76 4.60 2.51 -12.21
C ILE A 76 4.39 3.34 -10.94
N LEU A 77 3.13 3.54 -10.53
CA LEU A 77 2.81 4.32 -9.33
C LEU A 77 3.35 3.67 -8.05
N ILE A 78 3.17 2.36 -7.88
CA ILE A 78 3.71 1.66 -6.71
C ILE A 78 5.24 1.65 -6.75
N GLY A 79 5.86 1.44 -7.92
CA GLY A 79 7.32 1.48 -8.03
C GLY A 79 7.92 2.82 -7.62
N LEU A 80 7.30 3.93 -8.04
CA LEU A 80 7.69 5.27 -7.60
C LEU A 80 7.41 5.49 -6.11
N ALA A 81 6.26 5.04 -5.61
CA ALA A 81 5.90 5.14 -4.20
C ALA A 81 6.90 4.40 -3.31
N GLU A 82 7.33 3.19 -3.69
CA GLU A 82 8.32 2.42 -2.95
C GLU A 82 9.69 3.11 -2.92
N ILE A 83 10.18 3.64 -4.05
CA ILE A 83 11.44 4.41 -4.07
C ILE A 83 11.38 5.58 -3.09
N LEU A 84 10.27 6.33 -3.11
CA LEU A 84 10.05 7.45 -2.20
C LEU A 84 9.91 7.00 -0.74
N SER A 85 9.28 5.84 -0.49
CA SER A 85 9.18 5.25 0.84
C SER A 85 10.54 4.86 1.40
N PHE A 86 11.39 4.21 0.60
CA PHE A 86 12.77 3.90 1.00
C PHE A 86 13.54 5.17 1.34
N TYR A 87 13.45 6.20 0.50
CA TYR A 87 14.07 7.51 0.76
C TYR A 87 13.54 8.16 2.04
N PHE A 88 12.23 8.17 2.24
CA PHE A 88 11.60 8.78 3.40
C PHE A 88 11.97 8.07 4.71
N PHE A 89 12.04 6.73 4.68
CA PHE A 89 12.31 5.93 5.86
C PHE A 89 13.79 5.91 6.26
N GLU A 90 14.74 6.38 5.44
CA GLU A 90 16.13 6.49 5.91
C GLU A 90 16.23 7.38 7.15
N ASP A 91 15.65 8.58 7.08
CA ASP A 91 15.78 9.60 8.13
C ASP A 91 14.54 9.69 9.05
N THR A 92 13.52 8.86 8.83
CA THR A 92 12.25 8.95 9.57
C THR A 92 11.86 7.66 10.29
N ASP A 93 11.23 7.81 11.45
CA ASP A 93 10.68 6.69 12.21
C ASP A 93 9.41 6.11 11.56
N VAL A 94 9.32 4.79 11.52
CA VAL A 94 8.15 4.04 11.01
C VAL A 94 6.89 4.42 11.78
N SER A 95 7.01 4.63 13.08
CA SER A 95 5.88 4.98 13.97
C SER A 95 5.18 6.29 13.57
N ILE A 96 5.89 7.19 12.89
CA ILE A 96 5.35 8.48 12.43
C ILE A 96 5.02 8.41 10.94
N GLY A 97 5.95 7.89 10.14
CA GLY A 97 5.83 7.83 8.69
C GLY A 97 4.68 6.96 8.20
N LEU A 98 4.53 5.78 8.80
CA LEU A 98 3.59 4.79 8.34
C LEU A 98 2.12 5.23 8.50
N PRO A 99 1.69 5.81 9.64
CA PRO A 99 0.36 6.40 9.74
C PRO A 99 0.08 7.48 8.69
N VAL A 100 1.07 8.32 8.37
CA VAL A 100 0.91 9.40 7.36
C VAL A 100 0.80 8.82 5.96
N ILE A 101 1.68 7.90 5.58
CA ILE A 101 1.69 7.28 4.25
C ILE A 101 0.45 6.42 4.03
N ILE A 102 0.19 5.45 4.92
CA ILE A 102 -0.95 4.55 4.79
C ILE A 102 -2.26 5.31 4.98
N GLY A 103 -2.34 6.11 6.05
CA GLY A 103 -3.54 6.89 6.33
C GLY A 103 -3.86 7.92 5.24
N GLY A 104 -2.85 8.59 4.69
CA GLY A 104 -2.99 9.47 3.53
C GLY A 104 -3.44 8.71 2.28
N SER A 105 -2.94 7.49 2.04
CA SER A 105 -3.38 6.66 0.92
C SER A 105 -4.84 6.22 1.04
N VAL A 106 -5.36 6.00 2.26
CA VAL A 106 -6.79 5.73 2.50
C VAL A 106 -7.63 6.92 2.00
N LEU A 107 -7.22 8.15 2.29
CA LEU A 107 -7.90 9.35 1.80
C LEU A 107 -7.88 9.45 0.28
N CYS A 108 -6.71 9.30 -0.33
CA CYS A 108 -6.57 9.32 -1.77
C CYS A 108 -7.43 8.22 -2.43
N GLY A 109 -7.42 7.01 -1.89
CA GLY A 109 -8.23 5.89 -2.36
C GLY A 109 -9.72 6.18 -2.29
N SER A 110 -10.21 6.69 -1.16
CA SER A 110 -11.61 7.12 -1.02
C SER A 110 -11.97 8.24 -2.02
N LEU A 111 -11.14 9.27 -2.16
CA LEU A 111 -11.43 10.36 -3.11
C LEU A 111 -11.48 9.84 -4.56
N LEU A 112 -10.54 9.00 -4.97
CA LEU A 112 -10.54 8.39 -6.30
C LEU A 112 -11.75 7.46 -6.50
N GLY A 113 -12.15 6.70 -5.48
CA GLY A 113 -13.36 5.88 -5.51
C GLY A 113 -14.62 6.72 -5.72
N PHE A 114 -14.70 7.86 -5.04
CA PHE A 114 -15.81 8.80 -5.22
C PHE A 114 -15.83 9.46 -6.60
N PHE A 115 -14.71 10.02 -7.04
CA PHE A 115 -14.66 10.83 -8.26
C PHE A 115 -14.56 10.01 -9.54
N ILE A 116 -13.80 8.92 -9.54
CA ILE A 116 -13.52 8.13 -10.75
C ILE A 116 -14.46 6.93 -10.82
N LEU A 117 -14.64 6.20 -9.71
CA LEU A 117 -15.49 5.01 -9.67
C LEU A 117 -16.95 5.33 -9.36
N HIS A 118 -17.27 6.59 -9.05
CA HIS A 118 -18.62 7.07 -8.75
C HIS A 118 -19.27 6.30 -7.58
N GLU A 119 -18.47 5.90 -6.60
CA GLU A 119 -18.95 5.20 -5.41
C GLU A 119 -19.80 6.12 -4.52
N LYS A 120 -20.87 5.57 -3.95
CA LYS A 120 -21.76 6.34 -3.05
C LYS A 120 -21.23 6.27 -1.63
N PHE A 121 -20.92 7.43 -1.06
CA PHE A 121 -20.56 7.53 0.35
C PHE A 121 -21.76 7.74 1.25
N THR A 122 -21.81 6.95 2.31
CA THR A 122 -22.74 7.18 3.42
C THR A 122 -22.15 8.21 4.37
N VAL A 123 -23.01 8.88 5.14
CA VAL A 123 -22.57 9.84 6.16
C VAL A 123 -21.62 9.20 7.17
N LEU A 124 -21.86 7.93 7.54
CA LEU A 124 -20.96 7.17 8.41
C LEU A 124 -19.58 6.93 7.79
N HIS A 125 -19.50 6.72 6.47
CA HIS A 125 -18.22 6.55 5.79
C HIS A 125 -17.38 7.83 5.85
N ILE A 126 -18.01 8.99 5.65
CA ILE A 126 -17.35 10.29 5.76
C ILE A 126 -16.86 10.54 7.19
N ILE A 127 -17.68 10.22 8.20
CA ILE A 127 -17.27 10.32 9.61
C ILE A 127 -16.07 9.42 9.89
N GLY A 128 -16.08 8.19 9.39
CA GLY A 128 -14.95 7.26 9.52
C GLY A 128 -13.67 7.81 8.90
N ILE A 129 -13.76 8.37 7.69
CA ILE A 129 -12.64 9.04 7.02
C ILE A 129 -12.10 10.19 7.90
N LEU A 130 -12.98 11.07 8.40
CA LEU A 130 -12.58 12.18 9.28
C LEU A 130 -11.89 11.69 10.56
N MET A 131 -12.37 10.60 11.18
CA MET A 131 -11.71 10.00 12.34
C MET A 131 -10.31 9.46 12.01
N VAL A 132 -10.13 8.86 10.83
CA VAL A 132 -8.80 8.43 10.37
C VAL A 132 -7.87 9.63 10.21
N ILE A 133 -8.32 10.72 9.57
CA ILE A 133 -7.53 11.97 9.44
C ILE A 133 -7.11 12.49 10.81
N ILE A 134 -8.07 12.62 11.72
CA ILE A 134 -7.82 13.13 13.08
C ILE A 134 -6.81 12.23 13.80
N GLY A 135 -6.96 10.91 13.68
CA GLY A 135 -6.04 9.94 14.28
C GLY A 135 -4.61 10.10 13.76
N ILE A 136 -4.43 10.23 12.44
CA ILE A 136 -3.12 10.46 11.82
C ILE A 136 -2.51 11.76 12.33
N VAL A 137 -3.29 12.86 12.32
CA VAL A 137 -2.84 14.18 12.80
C VAL A 137 -2.37 14.10 14.25
N ILE A 138 -3.14 13.47 15.14
CA ILE A 138 -2.76 13.32 16.56
C ILE A 138 -1.45 12.55 16.70
N ILE A 139 -1.29 11.44 15.97
CA ILE A 139 -0.06 10.63 16.02
C ILE A 139 1.13 11.47 15.54
N SER A 140 0.99 12.17 14.41
CA SER A 140 2.07 12.99 13.85
C SER A 140 2.45 14.18 14.72
N PHE A 141 1.49 14.83 15.38
CA PHE A 141 1.76 15.99 16.24
C PHE A 141 2.38 15.62 17.58
N ASN A 142 1.97 14.49 18.19
CA ASN A 142 2.48 14.09 19.49
C ASN A 142 4.00 13.83 19.44
N THR A 143 4.48 13.20 18.37
CA THR A 143 5.90 12.85 18.27
C THR A 143 6.82 14.05 18.02
N GLN A 144 6.31 15.17 17.49
CA GLN A 144 7.09 16.42 17.39
C GLN A 144 7.36 17.10 18.76
N LEU A 145 6.65 16.70 19.82
CA LEU A 145 6.84 17.23 21.17
C LEU A 145 7.91 16.47 21.97
N GLU A 146 8.35 15.30 21.48
CA GLU A 146 9.35 14.45 22.15
C GLU A 146 10.76 14.59 21.56
N THR A 147 10.94 15.39 20.50
CA THR A 147 12.25 15.79 19.91
C THR A 147 12.66 17.18 20.35
#